data_AF-A0A7C6LHR6-F1
#
_entry.id   AF-A0A7C6LHR6-F1
#
_cell.length_a   1.000
_cell.length_b   1.000
_cell.length_c   1.000
_cell.angle_alpha   90.00
_cell.angle_beta   90.00
_cell.angle_gamma   90.00
#
_symmetry.space_group_name_H-M   'P 1'
#
loop_
_entity.id
_entity.type
_entity.pdbx_description
1 polymer ?
#
loop_
_entity_poly.entity_id
_entity_poly.type
_entity_poly.pdbx_seq_one_letter_code
_entity_poly.pdbx_strand_id
1 'polypeptide(L)'
;ARRVAASAIGFIPAGPSSLEVVPPGQETAFAASLPLHFLAESGLYDPLGIGGRLAAMGIRHLGELTAVPKDALLAWFGAAAGTRLHELARGWDPTPVKPLYPPDRISLLHRPDPAQPGYTGSAEMEEVLAGLCTSLAGILADRGLGLRRLSLNLVFRHCSRQESLVLPHPVSERMVLTAACRRLWQRLKPQEEVLEIVLQGWDLAPRKATQLDLYRPIPSQPAAAPGLEAALYPLRARFGPSVLRTAAELPLTRRERVREMWERECL
;
A
#
# COMPACT_ATOMS: atom_id res chain seq x y z
N ALA A 1 -12.74 -28.20 20.67
CA ALA A 1 -13.30 -27.27 19.67
C ALA A 1 -12.77 -25.87 19.99
N ARG A 2 -11.94 -25.28 19.13
CA ARG A 2 -11.36 -23.95 19.36
C ARG A 2 -12.48 -22.92 19.22
N ARG A 3 -12.96 -22.39 20.34
CA ARG A 3 -13.95 -21.31 20.43
C ARG A 3 -13.22 -19.99 20.67
N VAL A 4 -13.82 -18.93 20.15
CA VAL A 4 -13.35 -17.55 19.99
C VAL A 4 -12.29 -17.12 21.01
N ALA A 5 -11.08 -16.88 20.54
CA ALA A 5 -10.13 -15.93 21.12
C ALA A 5 -9.87 -14.84 20.07
N ALA A 6 -10.94 -14.29 19.50
CA ALA A 6 -10.86 -12.98 18.89
C ALA A 6 -10.82 -12.00 20.05
N SER A 7 -9.68 -11.34 20.24
CA SER A 7 -9.62 -10.10 21.00
C SER A 7 -10.48 -9.08 20.26
N ALA A 8 -11.80 -9.16 20.44
CA ALA A 8 -12.72 -8.14 20.01
C ALA A 8 -12.45 -6.93 20.91
N ILE A 9 -11.57 -6.04 20.45
CA ILE A 9 -11.62 -4.64 20.87
C ILE A 9 -12.83 -4.06 20.11
N GLY A 10 -14.02 -4.52 20.47
CA GLY A 10 -15.27 -3.96 20.03
C GLY A 10 -15.53 -2.76 20.91
N PHE A 11 -15.63 -1.58 20.30
CA PHE A 11 -16.04 -0.36 20.98
C PHE A 11 -17.51 -0.51 21.42
N ILE A 12 -17.73 -0.98 22.65
CA ILE A 12 -19.03 -1.03 23.32
C ILE A 12 -19.37 0.38 23.82
N PRO A 13 -20.64 0.82 23.86
CA PRO A 13 -21.07 2.14 24.34
C PRO A 13 -20.82 2.41 25.85
N ALA A 14 -19.93 1.67 26.50
CA ALA A 14 -19.46 1.91 27.87
C ALA A 14 -18.06 2.57 27.86
N GLY A 15 -17.93 3.68 27.14
CA GLY A 15 -16.75 4.56 27.16
C GLY A 15 -15.47 3.99 26.51
N PRO A 16 -14.54 4.85 26.11
CA PRO A 16 -13.36 4.49 25.30
C PRO A 16 -12.29 3.64 26.04
N SER A 17 -12.60 3.03 27.19
CA SER A 17 -11.59 2.35 28.04
C SER A 17 -12.16 1.27 28.96
N SER A 18 -13.26 0.60 28.60
CA SER A 18 -13.69 -0.61 29.33
C SER A 18 -13.37 -1.86 28.50
N LEU A 19 -12.65 -2.80 29.12
CA LEU A 19 -12.39 -4.12 28.57
C LEU A 19 -13.42 -5.08 29.17
N GLU A 20 -14.27 -5.64 28.33
CA GLU A 20 -15.26 -6.64 28.73
C GLU A 20 -14.80 -8.02 28.26
N VAL A 21 -14.60 -8.94 29.20
CA VAL A 21 -14.28 -10.33 28.90
C VAL A 21 -15.57 -11.13 28.84
N VAL A 22 -15.92 -11.64 27.65
CA VAL A 22 -17.08 -12.52 27.46
C VAL A 22 -16.67 -13.97 27.81
N PRO A 23 -17.28 -14.61 28.82
CA PRO A 23 -16.96 -15.98 29.16
C PRO A 23 -17.35 -16.99 28.06
N PRO A 24 -16.66 -18.14 27.97
CA PRO A 24 -17.05 -19.20 27.05
C PRO A 24 -18.49 -19.67 27.28
N GLY A 25 -19.28 -19.74 26.21
CA GLY A 25 -20.70 -20.08 26.24
C GLY A 25 -21.66 -18.88 26.29
N GLN A 26 -21.16 -17.66 26.53
CA GLN A 26 -21.98 -16.43 26.52
C GLN A 26 -21.84 -15.63 25.20
N GLU A 27 -21.04 -16.11 24.26
CA GLU A 27 -20.69 -15.38 23.04
C GLU A 27 -21.91 -15.11 22.16
N THR A 28 -22.83 -16.07 22.04
CA THR A 28 -24.04 -15.91 21.23
C THR A 28 -25.00 -14.87 21.82
N ALA A 29 -25.15 -14.84 23.15
CA ALA A 29 -26.00 -13.87 23.82
C ALA A 29 -25.42 -12.46 23.72
N PHE A 30 -24.11 -12.31 23.90
CA PHE A 30 -23.39 -11.06 23.71
C PHE A 30 -23.47 -10.57 22.26
N ALA A 31 -23.20 -11.45 21.29
CA ALA A 31 -23.27 -11.13 19.87
C ALA A 31 -24.68 -10.75 19.43
N ALA A 32 -25.73 -11.29 20.05
CA ALA A 32 -27.11 -11.00 19.65
C ALA A 32 -27.46 -9.51 19.68
N SER A 33 -26.93 -8.78 20.67
CA SER A 33 -27.13 -7.33 20.82
C SER A 33 -26.24 -6.47 19.92
N LEU A 34 -25.24 -7.05 19.25
CA LEU A 34 -24.31 -6.28 18.43
C LEU A 34 -24.96 -5.87 17.10
N PRO A 35 -24.85 -4.59 16.70
CA PRO A 35 -25.32 -4.14 15.39
C PRO A 35 -24.48 -4.74 14.25
N LEU A 36 -25.10 -4.91 13.07
CA LEU A 36 -24.46 -5.59 11.93
C LEU A 36 -23.19 -4.90 11.42
N HIS A 37 -22.97 -3.60 11.68
CA HIS A 37 -21.78 -2.90 11.22
C HIS A 37 -20.48 -3.45 11.85
N PHE A 38 -20.55 -4.17 12.98
CA PHE A 38 -19.39 -4.88 13.53
C PHE A 38 -18.87 -5.99 12.59
N LEU A 39 -19.69 -6.46 11.64
CA LEU A 39 -19.23 -7.36 10.59
C LEU A 39 -18.35 -6.67 9.54
N ALA A 40 -18.21 -5.34 9.55
CA ALA A 40 -17.37 -4.62 8.57
C ALA A 40 -15.90 -5.06 8.63
N GLU A 41 -15.40 -5.32 9.84
CA GLU A 41 -14.02 -5.78 10.05
C GLU A 41 -13.74 -7.16 9.43
N SER A 42 -14.79 -7.97 9.23
CA SER A 42 -14.68 -9.26 8.54
C SER A 42 -14.63 -9.14 7.00
N GLY A 43 -14.80 -7.93 6.45
CA GLY A 43 -14.85 -7.68 5.01
C GLY A 43 -16.12 -8.17 4.30
N LEU A 44 -17.09 -8.72 5.05
CA LEU A 44 -18.36 -9.22 4.51
C LEU A 44 -19.48 -8.18 4.52
N TYR A 45 -19.36 -7.16 5.37
CA TYR A 45 -20.38 -6.13 5.50
C TYR A 45 -19.97 -4.89 4.73
N ASP A 46 -20.82 -4.51 3.79
CA ASP A 46 -20.78 -3.23 3.07
C ASP A 46 -22.16 -2.56 3.23
N PRO A 47 -22.23 -1.30 3.72
CA PRO A 47 -23.48 -0.55 3.81
C PRO A 47 -24.27 -0.49 2.50
N LEU A 48 -23.58 -0.44 1.35
CA LEU A 48 -24.22 -0.37 0.02
C LEU A 48 -24.54 -1.75 -0.57
N GLY A 49 -23.93 -2.81 -0.04
CA GLY A 49 -24.08 -4.18 -0.51
C GLY A 49 -24.93 -5.04 0.42
N ILE A 50 -24.27 -5.97 1.11
CA ILE A 50 -24.92 -6.95 1.99
C ILE A 50 -25.63 -6.26 3.16
N GLY A 51 -25.01 -5.24 3.76
CA GLY A 51 -25.55 -4.49 4.89
C GLY A 51 -26.85 -3.77 4.55
N GLY A 52 -26.88 -3.07 3.41
CA GLY A 52 -28.08 -2.38 2.93
C GLY A 52 -29.22 -3.35 2.63
N ARG A 53 -28.93 -4.51 2.03
CA ARG A 53 -29.95 -5.55 1.76
C ARG A 53 -30.50 -6.17 3.05
N LEU A 54 -29.64 -6.46 4.03
CA LEU A 54 -30.06 -6.95 5.34
C LEU A 54 -30.94 -5.92 6.07
N ALA A 55 -30.54 -4.65 6.05
CA ALA A 55 -31.32 -3.56 6.63
C ALA A 55 -32.69 -3.37 5.96
N ALA A 56 -32.76 -3.53 4.64
CA ALA A 56 -34.02 -3.50 3.89
C ALA A 56 -34.97 -4.67 4.25
N MET A 57 -34.41 -5.80 4.70
CA MET A 57 -35.17 -6.95 5.24
C MET A 57 -35.48 -6.82 6.74
N GLY A 58 -35.17 -5.66 7.35
CA GLY A 58 -35.42 -5.40 8.78
C GLY A 58 -34.37 -5.97 9.72
N ILE A 59 -33.26 -6.54 9.20
CA ILE A 59 -32.19 -7.12 10.00
C ILE A 59 -31.12 -6.04 10.23
N ARG A 60 -30.96 -5.63 11.49
CA ARG A 60 -30.02 -4.60 11.94
C ARG A 60 -29.06 -5.12 13.01
N HIS A 61 -29.42 -6.20 13.70
CA HIS A 61 -28.61 -6.82 14.75
C HIS A 61 -28.17 -8.24 14.38
N LEU A 62 -27.05 -8.67 14.94
CA LEU A 62 -26.53 -10.03 14.78
C LEU A 62 -27.50 -11.08 15.34
N GLY A 63 -28.25 -10.76 16.40
CA GLY A 63 -29.27 -11.64 16.95
C GLY A 63 -30.41 -11.93 15.97
N GLU A 64 -30.87 -10.91 15.25
CA GLU A 64 -31.90 -11.05 14.22
C GLU A 64 -31.41 -11.90 13.05
N LEU A 65 -30.10 -11.80 12.73
CA LEU A 65 -29.48 -12.63 11.69
C LEU A 65 -29.42 -14.12 12.09
N THR A 66 -29.34 -14.45 13.38
CA THR A 66 -29.34 -15.87 13.82
C THR A 66 -30.63 -16.60 13.51
N ALA A 67 -31.76 -15.88 13.49
CA ALA A 67 -33.08 -16.42 13.20
C ALA A 67 -33.27 -16.74 11.70
N VAL A 68 -32.40 -16.23 10.82
CA VAL A 68 -32.49 -16.49 9.38
C VAL A 68 -31.97 -17.89 9.05
N PRO A 69 -32.76 -18.72 8.33
CA PRO A 69 -32.31 -20.03 7.87
C PRO A 69 -31.09 -19.92 6.94
N LYS A 70 -30.17 -20.89 7.04
CA LYS A 70 -28.96 -20.94 6.20
C LYS A 70 -29.30 -20.87 4.72
N ASP A 71 -30.30 -21.62 4.28
CA ASP A 71 -30.69 -21.72 2.87
C ASP A 71 -31.15 -20.38 2.29
N ALA A 72 -31.83 -19.56 3.10
CA ALA A 72 -32.22 -18.21 2.70
C ALA A 72 -30.99 -17.29 2.51
N LEU A 73 -30.01 -17.36 3.42
CA LEU A 73 -28.77 -16.58 3.30
C LEU A 73 -27.95 -17.01 2.07
N LEU A 74 -27.91 -18.30 1.77
CA LEU A 74 -27.25 -18.83 0.57
C LEU A 74 -27.95 -18.36 -0.71
N ALA A 75 -29.28 -18.37 -0.73
CA ALA A 75 -30.07 -17.90 -1.86
C ALA A 75 -29.90 -16.39 -2.10
N TRP A 76 -29.83 -15.58 -1.04
CA TRP A 76 -29.76 -14.12 -1.16
C TRP A 76 -28.36 -13.60 -1.49
N PHE A 77 -27.32 -14.19 -0.90
CA PHE A 77 -25.95 -13.65 -0.94
C PHE A 77 -24.93 -14.60 -1.61
N GLY A 78 -25.37 -15.77 -2.06
CA GLY A 78 -24.53 -16.79 -2.66
C GLY A 78 -23.87 -17.70 -1.61
N ALA A 79 -23.30 -18.81 -2.09
CA ALA A 79 -22.82 -19.88 -1.23
C ALA A 79 -21.75 -19.44 -0.22
N ALA A 80 -20.77 -18.65 -0.67
CA ALA A 80 -19.66 -18.21 0.16
C ALA A 80 -20.10 -17.20 1.24
N ALA A 81 -20.71 -16.09 0.83
CA ALA A 81 -21.14 -15.04 1.75
C ALA A 81 -22.28 -15.50 2.66
N GLY A 82 -23.26 -16.25 2.14
CA GLY A 82 -24.38 -16.77 2.92
C GLY A 82 -23.94 -17.77 4.00
N THR A 83 -23.00 -18.67 3.66
CA THR A 83 -22.39 -19.57 4.65
C THR A 83 -21.69 -18.76 5.73
N ARG A 84 -20.84 -17.81 5.34
CA ARG A 84 -20.04 -17.03 6.27
C ARG A 84 -20.89 -16.14 7.20
N LEU A 85 -21.95 -15.52 6.71
CA LEU A 85 -22.91 -14.76 7.52
C LEU A 85 -23.60 -15.66 8.56
N HIS A 86 -23.99 -16.87 8.16
CA HIS A 86 -24.64 -17.83 9.05
C HIS A 86 -23.72 -18.29 10.20
N GLU A 87 -22.43 -18.48 9.91
CA GLU A 87 -21.40 -18.88 10.87
C GLU A 87 -21.09 -17.74 11.86
N LEU A 88 -20.86 -16.52 11.34
CA LEU A 88 -20.55 -15.35 12.17
C LEU A 88 -21.71 -14.95 13.09
N ALA A 89 -22.95 -15.06 12.63
CA ALA A 89 -24.13 -14.82 13.48
C ALA A 89 -24.14 -15.73 14.72
N ARG A 90 -23.56 -16.94 14.62
CA ARG A 90 -23.47 -17.93 15.70
C ARG A 90 -22.17 -17.86 16.50
N GLY A 91 -21.32 -16.85 16.25
CA GLY A 91 -20.03 -16.71 16.90
C GLY A 91 -18.99 -17.73 16.44
N TRP A 92 -19.18 -18.35 15.27
CA TRP A 92 -18.18 -19.26 14.70
C TRP A 92 -17.32 -18.52 13.68
N ASP A 93 -16.06 -18.28 14.07
CA ASP A 93 -15.04 -17.76 13.16
C ASP A 93 -13.80 -18.67 13.18
N PRO A 94 -13.62 -19.55 12.17
CA PRO A 94 -12.42 -20.36 12.02
C PRO A 94 -11.20 -19.62 11.46
N THR A 95 -11.30 -18.31 11.16
CA THR A 95 -10.16 -17.60 10.54
C THR A 95 -8.97 -17.52 11.48
N PRO A 96 -7.77 -17.88 11.00
CA PRO A 96 -6.57 -17.78 11.83
C PRO A 96 -6.23 -16.30 12.04
N VAL A 97 -5.86 -15.97 13.28
CA VAL A 97 -5.24 -14.67 13.59
C VAL A 97 -3.94 -14.60 12.79
N LYS A 98 -3.88 -13.64 11.85
CA LYS A 98 -2.67 -13.37 11.08
C LYS A 98 -1.81 -12.35 11.84
N PRO A 99 -0.50 -12.59 11.98
CA PRO A 99 0.38 -11.59 12.58
C PRO A 99 0.32 -10.30 11.75
N LEU A 100 0.17 -9.17 12.45
CA LEU A 100 0.19 -7.83 11.84
C LEU A 100 1.57 -7.46 11.28
N TYR A 101 2.63 -8.22 11.62
CA TYR A 101 4.01 -7.94 11.25
C TYR A 101 4.78 -9.22 10.87
N PRO A 102 5.71 -9.15 9.88
CA PRO A 102 5.94 -8.03 8.97
C PRO A 102 4.77 -7.88 7.99
N PRO A 103 4.36 -6.64 7.65
CA PRO A 103 3.30 -6.45 6.68
C PRO A 103 3.74 -7.06 5.33
N ASP A 104 2.89 -7.89 4.74
CA ASP A 104 3.11 -8.50 3.42
C ASP A 104 3.30 -7.46 2.30
N ARG A 105 3.00 -6.20 2.62
CA ARG A 105 2.97 -5.07 1.70
C ARG A 105 3.50 -3.79 2.35
N ILE A 106 4.39 -3.09 1.65
CA ILE A 106 4.79 -1.71 1.94
C ILE A 106 4.00 -0.81 1.00
N SER A 107 3.30 0.19 1.54
CA SER A 107 2.54 1.16 0.74
C SER A 107 3.00 2.57 1.07
N LEU A 108 3.28 3.35 0.04
CA LEU A 108 3.63 4.76 0.14
C LEU A 108 2.56 5.56 -0.59
N LEU A 109 2.00 6.54 0.09
CA LEU A 109 0.94 7.40 -0.42
C LEU A 109 1.50 8.81 -0.53
N HIS A 110 1.29 9.44 -1.68
CA HIS A 110 1.57 10.84 -1.93
C HIS A 110 0.29 11.54 -2.37
N ARG A 111 -0.01 12.65 -1.71
CA ARG A 111 -1.08 13.58 -2.09
C ARG A 111 -0.47 14.96 -2.32
N PRO A 112 -0.83 15.66 -3.41
CA PRO A 112 -0.51 17.07 -3.54
C PRO A 112 -1.16 17.87 -2.41
N ASP A 113 -0.59 19.04 -2.13
CA ASP A 113 -1.18 19.98 -1.17
C ASP A 113 -2.61 20.35 -1.62
N PRO A 114 -3.63 20.32 -0.74
CA PRO A 114 -4.99 20.72 -1.09
C PRO A 114 -5.10 22.14 -1.67
N ALA A 115 -4.10 23.01 -1.47
CA ALA A 115 -4.03 24.34 -2.06
C ALA A 115 -3.49 24.36 -3.51
N GLN A 116 -2.94 23.24 -4.00
CA GLN A 116 -2.38 23.12 -5.35
C GLN A 116 -3.31 22.30 -6.25
N PRO A 117 -3.40 22.61 -7.56
CA PRO A 117 -4.01 21.70 -8.51
C PRO A 117 -3.24 20.37 -8.51
N GLY A 118 -3.94 19.27 -8.74
CA GLY A 118 -3.34 17.96 -8.90
C GLY A 118 -2.38 17.91 -10.10
N TYR A 119 -1.63 16.82 -10.20
CA TYR A 119 -0.55 16.74 -11.18
C TYR A 119 -1.10 16.45 -12.58
N THR A 120 -0.76 17.33 -13.53
CA THR A 120 -1.10 17.18 -14.96
C THR A 120 0.15 16.97 -15.83
N GLY A 121 1.34 17.39 -15.34
CA GLY A 121 2.60 17.35 -16.07
C GLY A 121 3.42 16.08 -15.85
N SER A 122 4.09 15.59 -16.89
CA SER A 122 4.96 14.41 -16.81
C SER A 122 6.24 14.65 -16.00
N ALA A 123 6.82 15.86 -16.06
CA ALA A 123 8.11 16.17 -15.41
C ALA A 123 8.01 16.21 -13.88
N GLU A 124 7.02 16.93 -13.34
CA GLU A 124 6.76 16.98 -11.88
C GLU A 124 6.44 15.60 -11.33
N MET A 125 5.69 14.81 -12.09
CA MET A 125 5.36 13.45 -11.69
C MET A 125 6.60 12.55 -11.65
N GLU A 126 7.54 12.68 -12.60
CA GLU A 126 8.77 11.90 -12.56
C GLU A 126 9.57 12.17 -11.29
N GLU A 127 9.59 13.41 -10.79
CA GLU A 127 10.25 13.77 -9.53
C GLU A 127 9.54 13.15 -8.32
N VAL A 128 8.21 13.24 -8.26
CA VAL A 128 7.40 12.62 -7.19
C VAL A 128 7.59 11.10 -7.16
N LEU A 129 7.50 10.44 -8.32
CA LEU A 129 7.70 9.00 -8.44
C LEU A 129 9.13 8.59 -8.09
N ALA A 130 10.13 9.39 -8.44
CA ALA A 130 11.52 9.17 -8.04
C ALA A 130 11.70 9.28 -6.52
N GLY A 131 11.05 10.26 -5.88
CA GLY A 131 11.03 10.42 -4.42
C GLY A 131 10.37 9.23 -3.71
N LEU A 132 9.23 8.76 -4.22
CA LEU A 132 8.53 7.57 -3.72
C LEU A 132 9.38 6.30 -3.87
N CYS A 133 10.03 6.11 -5.03
CA CYS A 133 10.92 4.97 -5.25
C CYS A 133 12.15 5.01 -4.32
N THR A 134 12.69 6.20 -4.05
CA THR A 134 13.81 6.39 -3.12
C THR A 134 13.41 6.01 -1.70
N SER A 135 12.23 6.45 -1.27
CA SER A 135 11.68 6.11 0.05
C SER A 135 11.42 4.60 0.17
N LEU A 136 10.86 3.97 -0.87
CA LEU A 136 10.61 2.53 -0.90
C LEU A 136 11.92 1.74 -0.83
N ALA A 137 12.94 2.14 -1.59
CA ALA A 137 14.26 1.52 -1.56
C ALA A 137 14.92 1.62 -0.18
N GLY A 138 14.81 2.78 0.49
CA GLY A 138 15.30 2.96 1.86
C GLY A 138 14.63 2.01 2.85
N ILE A 139 13.30 1.94 2.84
CA ILE A 139 12.54 1.04 3.73
C ILE A 139 12.91 -0.43 3.49
N LEU A 140 13.09 -0.82 2.23
CA LEU A 140 13.51 -2.18 1.88
C LEU A 140 14.94 -2.48 2.35
N ALA A 141 15.85 -1.52 2.18
CA ALA A 141 17.24 -1.63 2.62
C ALA A 141 17.34 -1.76 4.14
N ASP A 142 16.64 -0.91 4.90
CA ASP A 142 16.61 -0.92 6.36
C ASP A 142 16.09 -2.25 6.92
N ARG A 143 15.15 -2.89 6.19
CA ARG A 143 14.57 -4.19 6.57
C ARG A 143 15.36 -5.39 6.02
N GLY A 144 16.36 -5.18 5.17
CA GLY A 144 17.08 -6.26 4.47
C GLY A 144 16.20 -7.07 3.51
N LEU A 145 15.12 -6.47 3.01
CA LEU A 145 14.12 -7.12 2.15
C LEU A 145 14.22 -6.63 0.70
N GLY A 146 13.72 -7.43 -0.23
CA GLY A 146 13.39 -7.01 -1.59
C GLY A 146 11.93 -7.34 -1.92
N LEU A 147 11.32 -6.59 -2.82
CA LEU A 147 9.97 -6.86 -3.32
C LEU A 147 10.03 -7.62 -4.65
N ARG A 148 9.08 -8.52 -4.88
CA ARG A 148 8.90 -9.19 -6.19
C ARG A 148 7.79 -8.56 -7.02
N ARG A 149 6.92 -7.76 -6.42
CA ARG A 149 5.79 -7.16 -7.12
C ARG A 149 5.63 -5.71 -6.73
N LEU A 150 5.49 -4.86 -7.73
CA LEU A 150 5.33 -3.42 -7.61
C LEU A 150 4.01 -3.02 -8.27
N SER A 151 3.18 -2.25 -7.57
CA SER A 151 1.95 -1.70 -8.09
C SER A 151 1.93 -0.18 -7.95
N LEU A 152 1.42 0.50 -8.96
CA LEU A 152 1.18 1.93 -8.98
C LEU A 152 -0.33 2.15 -9.14
N ASN A 153 -0.94 2.79 -8.16
CA ASN A 153 -2.33 3.21 -8.21
C ASN A 153 -2.40 4.73 -8.31
N LEU A 154 -3.19 5.24 -9.25
CA LEU A 154 -3.46 6.65 -9.45
C LEU A 154 -4.94 6.91 -9.19
N VAL A 155 -5.24 7.86 -8.32
CA VAL A 155 -6.61 8.28 -8.03
C VAL A 155 -6.88 9.59 -8.76
N PHE A 156 -7.99 9.60 -9.50
CA PHE A 156 -8.52 10.74 -10.23
C PHE A 156 -9.84 11.18 -9.56
N ARG A 157 -10.44 12.26 -10.07
CA ARG A 157 -11.69 12.83 -9.52
C ARG A 157 -12.86 11.84 -9.47
N HIS A 158 -12.97 10.95 -10.47
CA HIS A 158 -14.13 10.06 -10.63
C HIS A 158 -13.76 8.58 -10.71
N CYS A 159 -12.47 8.23 -10.79
CA CYS A 159 -12.02 6.85 -10.90
C CYS A 159 -10.64 6.66 -10.27
N SER A 160 -10.23 5.41 -10.10
CA SER A 160 -8.84 5.05 -9.82
C SER A 160 -8.36 4.06 -10.88
N ARG A 161 -7.08 4.11 -11.21
CA ARG A 161 -6.45 3.18 -12.15
C ARG A 161 -5.19 2.61 -11.52
N GLN A 162 -5.08 1.29 -11.53
CA GLN A 162 -3.95 0.58 -10.95
C GLN A 162 -3.30 -0.32 -12.00
N GLU A 163 -1.98 -0.27 -12.05
CA GLU A 163 -1.14 -1.19 -12.82
C GLU A 163 -0.14 -1.88 -11.91
N SER A 164 0.27 -3.08 -12.28
CA SER A 164 1.25 -3.84 -11.50
C SER A 164 2.25 -4.60 -12.38
N LEU A 165 3.43 -4.84 -11.83
CA LEU A 165 4.51 -5.55 -12.49
C LEU A 165 5.14 -6.55 -11.53
N VAL A 166 5.41 -7.74 -12.06
CA VAL A 166 6.16 -8.79 -11.37
C VAL A 166 7.61 -8.71 -11.81
N LEU A 167 8.51 -8.58 -10.83
CA LEU A 167 9.95 -8.59 -11.01
C LEU A 167 10.46 -10.04 -10.92
N PRO A 168 11.47 -10.42 -11.73
CA PRO A 168 11.95 -11.79 -11.79
C PRO A 168 12.57 -12.27 -10.46
N HIS A 169 13.20 -11.36 -9.72
CA HIS A 169 13.85 -11.62 -8.44
C HIS A 169 13.46 -10.52 -7.42
N PRO A 170 13.63 -10.75 -6.12
CA PRO A 170 13.42 -9.71 -5.11
C PRO A 170 14.36 -8.51 -5.32
N VAL A 171 13.79 -7.33 -5.55
CA VAL A 171 14.53 -6.09 -5.85
C VAL A 171 14.38 -5.12 -4.69
N SER A 172 15.50 -4.48 -4.32
CA SER A 172 15.54 -3.35 -3.35
C SER A 172 16.25 -2.12 -3.92
N GLU A 173 16.82 -2.22 -5.12
CA GLU A 173 17.65 -1.19 -5.73
C GLU A 173 16.79 -0.06 -6.31
N ARG A 174 17.07 1.18 -5.88
CA ARG A 174 16.34 2.38 -6.30
C ARG A 174 16.24 2.49 -7.82
N MET A 175 17.34 2.33 -8.54
CA MET A 175 17.37 2.44 -10.00
C MET A 175 16.42 1.46 -10.69
N VAL A 176 16.34 0.22 -10.20
CA VAL A 176 15.47 -0.82 -10.76
C VAL A 176 14.01 -0.52 -10.43
N LEU A 177 13.73 -0.06 -9.21
CA LEU A 177 12.38 0.36 -8.80
C LEU A 177 11.90 1.57 -9.61
N THR A 178 12.74 2.58 -9.82
CA THR A 178 12.42 3.75 -10.66
C THR A 178 12.15 3.34 -12.10
N ALA A 179 12.95 2.44 -12.67
CA ALA A 179 12.72 1.94 -14.03
C ALA A 179 11.41 1.15 -14.14
N ALA A 180 11.09 0.31 -13.15
CA ALA A 180 9.82 -0.42 -13.09
C ALA A 180 8.63 0.53 -12.93
N CYS A 181 8.74 1.54 -12.06
CA CYS A 181 7.70 2.55 -11.85
C CYS A 181 7.45 3.38 -13.11
N ARG A 182 8.51 3.76 -13.84
CA ARG A 182 8.39 4.45 -15.13
C ARG A 182 7.64 3.61 -16.16
N ARG A 183 7.86 2.29 -16.20
CA ARG A 183 7.09 1.38 -17.07
C ARG A 183 5.61 1.31 -16.68
N LEU A 184 5.30 1.29 -15.37
CA LEU A 184 3.91 1.32 -14.88
C LEU A 184 3.22 2.63 -15.27
N TRP A 185 3.91 3.76 -15.10
CA TRP A 185 3.42 5.08 -15.52
C TRP A 185 3.12 5.13 -17.03
N GLN A 186 4.03 4.62 -17.86
CA GLN A 186 3.85 4.55 -19.31
C GLN A 186 2.72 3.62 -19.76
N ARG A 187 2.31 2.65 -18.93
CA ARG A 187 1.14 1.79 -19.18
C ARG A 187 -0.16 2.50 -18.81
N LEU A 188 -0.18 3.19 -17.67
CA LEU A 188 -1.34 3.92 -17.19
C LEU A 188 -1.69 5.12 -18.10
N LYS A 189 -0.69 5.79 -18.68
CA LYS A 189 -0.83 6.97 -19.56
C LYS A 189 -1.92 7.93 -19.06
N PRO A 190 -1.78 8.49 -17.85
CA PRO A 190 -2.80 9.38 -17.31
C PRO A 190 -2.93 10.62 -18.19
N GLN A 191 -4.16 10.90 -18.62
CA GLN A 191 -4.55 12.10 -19.38
C GLN A 191 -5.33 13.10 -18.50
N GLU A 192 -5.67 12.68 -17.29
CA GLU A 192 -6.46 13.41 -16.31
C GLU A 192 -5.57 13.82 -15.13
N GLU A 193 -6.02 14.83 -14.38
CA GLU A 193 -5.38 15.32 -13.17
C GLU A 193 -5.30 14.23 -12.10
N VAL A 194 -4.07 13.92 -11.65
CA VAL A 194 -3.82 12.93 -10.60
C VAL A 194 -3.93 13.58 -9.22
N LEU A 195 -4.89 13.12 -8.41
CA LEU A 195 -5.16 13.64 -7.07
C LEU A 195 -4.42 12.87 -5.97
N GLU A 196 -4.11 11.60 -6.19
CA GLU A 196 -3.33 10.78 -5.25
C GLU A 196 -2.56 9.70 -5.99
N ILE A 197 -1.37 9.41 -5.47
CA ILE A 197 -0.48 8.37 -5.99
C ILE A 197 -0.19 7.39 -4.86
N VAL A 198 -0.42 6.11 -5.11
CA VAL A 198 -0.07 5.05 -4.17
C VAL A 198 0.90 4.09 -4.83
N LEU A 199 2.14 4.07 -4.34
CA LEU A 199 3.15 3.10 -4.74
C LEU A 199 3.21 1.98 -3.71
N GLN A 200 3.02 0.74 -4.13
CA GLN A 200 2.96 -0.39 -3.21
C GLN A 200 3.85 -1.55 -3.68
N GLY A 201 4.62 -2.11 -2.75
CA GLY A 201 5.43 -3.30 -2.94
C GLY A 201 4.89 -4.44 -2.10
N TRP A 202 4.72 -5.63 -2.68
CA TRP A 202 4.33 -6.84 -1.93
C TRP A 202 5.16 -8.05 -2.42
N ASP A 203 4.94 -9.21 -1.78
CA ASP A 203 5.76 -10.42 -1.98
C ASP A 203 7.22 -10.12 -1.59
N LEU A 204 7.37 -9.75 -0.31
CA LEU A 204 8.63 -9.36 0.30
C LEU A 204 9.43 -10.61 0.64
N ALA A 205 10.68 -10.64 0.19
CA ALA A 205 11.60 -11.73 0.48
C ALA A 205 12.92 -11.17 1.00
N PRO A 206 13.63 -11.90 1.88
CA PRO A 206 14.96 -11.51 2.30
C PRO A 206 15.87 -11.37 1.08
N ARG A 207 16.69 -10.32 1.08
CA ARG A 207 17.68 -10.11 0.04
C ARG A 207 18.68 -11.24 0.12
N LYS A 208 18.66 -12.17 -0.84
CA LYS A 208 19.82 -13.06 -1.03
C LYS A 208 20.98 -12.14 -1.40
N ALA A 209 22.05 -12.17 -0.61
CA ALA A 209 23.29 -11.49 -0.96
C ALA A 209 23.78 -12.10 -2.27
N THR A 210 23.47 -11.45 -3.38
CA THR A 210 24.03 -11.80 -4.68
C THR A 210 25.48 -11.35 -4.63
N GLN A 211 26.40 -12.31 -4.53
CA GLN A 211 27.80 -12.07 -4.78
C GLN A 211 27.92 -11.44 -6.18
N LEU A 212 28.43 -10.22 -6.24
CA LEU A 212 28.68 -9.55 -7.52
C LEU A 212 29.72 -10.38 -8.27
N ASP A 213 29.46 -10.68 -9.54
CA ASP A 213 30.44 -11.33 -10.40
C ASP A 213 31.71 -10.48 -10.43
N LEU A 214 32.80 -11.07 -9.93
CA LEU A 214 34.12 -10.42 -9.82
C LEU A 214 34.65 -9.94 -11.18
N TYR A 215 34.12 -10.50 -12.27
CA TYR A 215 34.51 -10.24 -13.66
C TYR A 215 33.45 -9.46 -14.46
N ARG A 216 32.45 -8.86 -13.81
CA ARG A 216 31.49 -8.01 -14.54
C ARG A 216 32.24 -6.79 -15.10
N PRO A 217 32.21 -6.52 -16.42
CA PRO A 217 32.81 -5.32 -16.97
C PRO A 217 32.17 -4.10 -16.31
N ILE A 218 33.00 -3.27 -15.67
CA ILE A 218 32.59 -2.04 -15.01
C ILE A 218 32.00 -1.13 -16.10
N PRO A 219 30.71 -0.76 -16.06
CA PRO A 219 30.17 0.20 -17.01
C PRO A 219 30.92 1.52 -16.86
N SER A 220 31.21 2.17 -17.99
CA SER A 220 31.98 3.43 -18.09
C SER A 220 31.37 4.61 -17.32
N GLN A 221 30.16 4.43 -16.78
CA GLN A 221 29.52 5.33 -15.83
C GLN A 221 29.34 4.60 -14.49
N PRO A 222 29.82 5.16 -13.36
CA PRO A 222 29.62 4.54 -12.07
C PRO A 222 28.12 4.48 -11.78
N ALA A 223 27.55 3.28 -11.82
CA ALA A 223 26.28 3.01 -11.16
C ALA A 223 26.45 3.41 -9.69
N ALA A 224 25.59 4.31 -9.21
CA ALA A 224 25.69 4.90 -7.88
C ALA A 224 25.96 3.81 -6.84
N ALA A 225 27.12 3.89 -6.19
CA ALA A 225 27.51 2.90 -5.19
C ALA A 225 26.41 2.81 -4.14
N PRO A 226 25.87 1.61 -3.83
CA PRO A 226 24.76 1.47 -2.88
C PRO A 226 25.09 2.02 -1.48
N GLY A 227 26.38 2.13 -1.12
CA GLY A 227 26.83 2.78 0.10
C GLY A 227 26.69 4.30 0.12
N LEU A 228 26.77 4.96 -1.04
CA LEU A 228 26.65 6.43 -1.12
C LEU A 228 25.20 6.85 -0.86
N GLU A 229 24.23 6.16 -1.45
CA GLU A 229 22.80 6.47 -1.22
C GLU A 229 22.39 6.24 0.24
N ALA A 230 22.86 5.14 0.85
CA ALA A 230 22.62 4.85 2.26
C ALA A 230 23.23 5.92 3.19
N ALA A 231 24.40 6.48 2.83
CA ALA A 231 25.05 7.55 3.59
C ALA A 231 24.40 8.93 3.40
N LEU A 232 23.84 9.21 2.22
CA LEU A 232 23.21 10.50 1.90
C LEU A 232 21.81 10.66 2.53
N TYR A 233 21.09 9.57 2.76
CA TYR A 233 19.74 9.58 3.33
C TYR A 233 19.64 10.27 4.71
N PRO A 234 20.42 9.90 5.74
CA PRO A 234 20.34 10.54 7.05
C PRO A 234 20.70 12.03 7.02
N LEU A 235 21.59 12.43 6.10
CA LEU A 235 21.97 13.83 5.92
C LEU A 235 20.81 14.66 5.33
N ARG A 236 20.12 14.13 4.31
CA ARG A 236 18.94 14.79 3.71
C ARG A 236 17.74 14.79 4.65
N ALA A 237 17.54 13.73 5.43
CA ALA A 237 16.48 13.67 6.44
C ALA A 237 16.68 14.70 7.56
N ARG A 238 17.93 14.94 7.97
CA ARG A 238 18.24 15.88 9.06
C ARG A 238 18.31 17.33 8.61
N PHE A 239 18.84 17.61 7.42
CA PHE A 239 19.15 18.98 6.99
C PHE A 239 18.34 19.45 5.76
N GLY A 240 17.46 18.60 5.25
CA GLY A 240 16.61 18.91 4.10
C GLY A 240 17.20 18.49 2.75
N PRO A 241 16.38 18.47 1.69
CA PRO A 241 16.73 17.90 0.40
C PRO A 241 17.79 18.71 -0.37
N SER A 242 17.95 20.00 -0.08
CA SER A 242 18.80 20.93 -0.83
C SER A 242 20.27 21.00 -0.39
N VAL A 243 20.64 20.31 0.70
CA VAL A 243 21.98 20.42 1.29
C VAL A 243 23.06 19.70 0.49
N LEU A 244 22.69 18.65 -0.24
CA LEU A 244 23.61 17.86 -1.07
C LEU A 244 23.08 17.81 -2.49
N ARG A 245 23.71 18.60 -3.36
CA ARG A 245 23.42 18.65 -4.79
C ARG A 245 24.44 17.85 -5.58
N THR A 246 23.99 17.18 -6.63
CA THR A 246 24.90 16.55 -7.58
C THR A 246 25.55 17.59 -8.48
N ALA A 247 26.71 17.29 -9.06
CA ALA A 247 27.38 18.19 -9.99
C ALA A 247 26.47 18.59 -11.19
N ALA A 248 25.57 17.69 -11.61
CA ALA A 248 24.60 17.95 -12.66
C ALA A 248 23.48 18.92 -12.25
N GLU A 249 23.23 19.06 -10.95
CA GLU A 249 22.24 20.00 -10.41
C GLU A 249 22.84 21.39 -10.22
N LEU A 250 24.17 21.56 -10.25
CA LEU A 250 24.79 22.87 -10.11
C LEU A 250 24.60 23.70 -11.38
N PRO A 251 24.26 25.01 -11.27
CA PRO A 251 24.21 25.87 -12.44
C PRO A 251 25.59 25.95 -13.10
N LEU A 252 25.65 25.67 -14.40
CA LEU A 252 26.89 25.71 -15.18
C LEU A 252 27.59 27.06 -14.99
N THR A 253 28.89 26.99 -14.71
CA THR A 253 29.69 28.20 -14.53
C THR A 253 29.71 29.02 -15.83
N ARG A 254 29.90 30.34 -15.74
CA ARG A 254 29.96 31.22 -16.93
C ARG A 254 30.97 30.70 -17.97
N ARG A 255 32.07 30.09 -17.52
CA ARG A 255 33.11 29.51 -18.37
C ARG A 255 32.61 28.31 -19.18
N GLU A 256 31.84 27.42 -18.56
CA GLU A 256 31.27 26.25 -19.24
C GLU A 256 30.19 26.65 -20.24
N ARG A 257 29.36 27.64 -19.89
CA ARG A 257 28.37 28.20 -20.82
C ARG A 257 29.00 28.85 -22.05
N VAL A 258 30.10 29.58 -21.87
CA VAL A 258 30.84 30.19 -22.99
C VAL A 258 31.50 29.11 -23.85
N ARG A 259 32.00 28.03 -23.26
CA ARG A 259 32.59 26.91 -24.00
C ARG A 259 31.56 26.13 -24.82
N GLU A 260 30.41 25.82 -24.23
CA GLU A 260 29.32 25.10 -24.90
C GLU A 260 28.69 25.93 -26.04
N MET A 261 28.62 27.25 -25.86
CA MET A 261 28.24 28.20 -26.92
C MET A 261 29.24 28.19 -28.08
N TRP A 262 30.55 28.22 -27.78
CA TRP A 262 31.62 28.19 -28.79
C TRP A 262 31.65 26.87 -29.56
N GLU A 263 31.46 25.74 -28.86
CA GLU A 263 31.42 24.40 -29.46
C GLU A 263 30.19 24.23 -30.39
N ARG A 264 29.09 24.95 -30.16
CA ARG A 264 27.93 24.99 -31.06
C ARG A 264 28.10 25.89 -32.28
N GLU A 265 28.89 26.96 -32.20
CA GLU A 265 29.11 27.90 -33.31
C GLU A 265 30.24 27.46 -34.27
N CYS A 266 31.09 26.52 -33.86
CA CYS A 266 32.19 26.00 -34.68
C CYS A 266 31.87 24.68 -35.43
N LEU A 267 30.62 24.23 -35.45
CA LEU A 267 30.09 23.11 -36.25
C LEU A 267 29.14 23.63 -37.32
#